data_AF-A0A7J2RJI1-F1
#
_entry.id   AF-A0A7J2RJI1-F1
#
_cell.length_a   1.000
_cell.length_b   1.000
_cell.length_c   1.000
_cell.angle_alpha   90.00
_cell.angle_beta   90.00
_cell.angle_gamma   90.00
#
_symmetry.space_group_name_H-M   'P 1'
#
loop_
_entity.id
_entity.type
_entity.pdbx_description
1 polymer ?
#
loop_
_entity_poly.entity_id
_entity_poly.type
_entity_poly.pdbx_seq_one_letter_code
_entity_poly.pdbx_strand_id
1 'polypeptide(L)'
;MAKVTLKKNKVQLLRSRFEKADNERQNWLHIWEKAYKFALPQLSMGGAPDFSINTPGEDLNIHIYDTTLARATNVFSSKIFNGLTPIGQKWVNLEVGDELKRKGGDLKDITVELQAVNDTIFQFINASNFYEEMGSAYENFAIGTMALLVNFNPNNRGRPFIFESVNPQILALEISARNRPENVWRSFDKIKVADIQFKWPTIKLTSKLKQLLRNDPLATTKVIEGTVYQNDKNNFLHVIFGDEENDVLLAEENESTPWIITRFSTRPNEAFGRGRVLTALHAAITLNTMVLFVLQQAQIQLAPPFISTFDSMINPHTFRFGPNKIIPVKSLEALKKLDVAGDLQAARFNMQMLQQQIESIMLTNPMGAINAPAKTATEISGRINETVEELAPTVGRFTAEFYHALFERLLFLSNSEGLISFKTTKGLTIRKNEIQLQYSAPLIRGQDFKDLQAYTQFTRAMQEFFGPQLAPATVNETFIPEYIANLLHFPARLVKSPAELIKVIEAAQQQQQQAQQQQNPSPQQQASGSLLNAFSDAQDIGSTQTPTGV
;
A
#
# COMPACT_ATOMS: atom_id res chain seq x y z
N MET A 1 15.72 6.88 -24.89
CA MET A 1 16.18 8.10 -24.19
C MET A 1 16.93 8.97 -25.19
N ALA A 2 16.64 10.27 -25.27
CA ALA A 2 17.31 11.18 -26.20
C ALA A 2 18.30 12.07 -25.45
N LYS A 3 19.59 12.04 -25.82
CA LYS A 3 20.62 12.90 -25.20
C LYS A 3 20.44 14.35 -25.64
N VAL A 4 20.53 15.28 -24.68
CA VAL A 4 20.35 16.71 -24.92
C VAL A 4 21.52 17.50 -24.36
N THR A 5 21.94 18.55 -25.06
CA THR A 5 22.96 19.49 -24.55
C THR A 5 22.27 20.66 -23.84
N LEU A 6 22.62 20.89 -22.58
CA LEU A 6 22.05 21.98 -21.77
C LEU A 6 22.83 23.29 -21.97
N LYS A 7 22.11 24.40 -22.14
CA LYS A 7 22.70 25.76 -22.13
C LYS A 7 23.07 26.14 -20.69
N LYS A 8 24.12 26.96 -20.51
CA LYS A 8 24.62 27.42 -19.20
C LYS A 8 23.52 27.94 -18.27
N ASN A 9 22.64 28.82 -18.77
CA ASN A 9 21.54 29.37 -17.99
C ASN A 9 20.56 28.28 -17.48
N LYS A 10 20.34 27.22 -18.27
CA LYS A 10 19.48 26.09 -17.87
C LYS A 10 20.13 25.24 -16.79
N VAL A 11 21.46 25.07 -16.84
CA VAL A 11 22.23 24.38 -15.78
C VAL A 11 22.14 25.13 -14.46
N GLN A 12 22.38 26.45 -14.48
CA GLN A 12 22.26 27.29 -13.28
C GLN A 12 20.85 27.26 -12.69
N LEU A 13 19.82 27.31 -13.53
CA LEU A 13 18.43 27.17 -13.09
C LEU A 13 18.16 25.82 -12.40
N LEU A 14 18.62 24.71 -12.99
CA LEU A 14 18.41 23.37 -12.43
C LEU A 14 19.14 23.17 -11.09
N ARG A 15 20.37 23.70 -10.96
CA ARG A 15 21.10 23.68 -9.69
C ARG A 15 20.40 24.51 -8.61
N SER A 16 19.93 25.71 -8.96
CA SER A 16 19.15 26.54 -8.02
C SER A 16 17.84 25.86 -7.58
N ARG A 17 17.19 25.11 -8.47
CA ARG A 17 16.02 24.29 -8.12
C ARG A 17 16.37 23.19 -7.13
N PHE A 18 17.48 22.48 -7.35
CA PHE A 18 17.99 21.49 -6.39
C PHE A 18 18.26 22.12 -5.02
N GLU A 19 18.98 23.24 -4.95
CA GLU A 19 19.31 23.91 -3.68
C GLU A 19 18.05 24.31 -2.90
N LYS A 20 17.02 24.82 -3.59
CA LYS A 20 15.74 25.15 -2.96
C LYS A 20 15.02 23.90 -2.43
N ALA A 21 14.95 22.84 -3.24
CA ALA A 21 14.33 21.58 -2.83
C ALA A 21 15.08 20.94 -1.65
N ASP A 22 16.42 21.02 -1.62
CA ASP A 22 17.20 20.51 -0.50
C ASP A 22 16.98 21.34 0.77
N ASN A 23 16.94 22.68 0.68
CA ASN A 23 16.59 23.53 1.82
C ASN A 23 15.20 23.22 2.39
N GLU A 24 14.20 22.96 1.52
CA GLU A 24 12.88 22.53 1.97
C GLU A 24 12.93 21.18 2.68
N ARG A 25 13.72 20.22 2.16
CA ARG A 25 13.96 18.91 2.79
C ARG A 25 14.62 19.03 4.16
N GLN A 26 15.58 19.95 4.35
CA GLN A 26 16.27 20.15 5.63
C GLN A 26 15.30 20.45 6.79
N ASN A 27 14.18 21.14 6.51
CA ASN A 27 13.13 21.40 7.50
C ASN A 27 12.46 20.11 8.03
N TRP A 28 12.53 19.01 7.30
CA TRP A 28 11.95 17.72 7.68
C TRP A 28 12.92 16.80 8.43
N LEU A 29 14.24 17.05 8.37
CA LEU A 29 15.21 16.14 8.93
C LEU A 29 15.02 15.91 10.42
N HIS A 30 14.76 16.97 11.19
CA HIS A 30 14.57 16.85 12.64
C HIS A 30 13.35 16.01 13.03
N ILE A 31 12.25 16.12 12.28
CA ILE A 31 11.06 15.32 12.55
C ILE A 31 11.24 13.87 12.10
N TRP A 32 11.91 13.66 10.96
CA TRP A 32 12.22 12.32 10.48
C TRP A 32 13.21 11.59 11.38
N GLU A 33 14.27 12.24 11.84
CA GLU A 33 15.23 11.63 12.77
C GLU A 33 14.51 10.98 13.96
N LYS A 34 13.56 11.71 14.58
CA LYS A 34 12.73 11.16 15.66
C LYS A 34 11.79 10.07 15.17
N ALA A 35 11.10 10.28 14.05
CA ALA A 35 10.16 9.30 13.49
C ALA A 35 10.83 7.96 13.20
N TYR A 36 11.94 7.97 12.45
CA TYR A 36 12.73 6.77 12.17
C TYR A 36 13.29 6.17 13.45
N LYS A 37 13.84 6.96 14.38
CA LYS A 37 14.33 6.44 15.66
C LYS A 37 13.26 5.63 16.42
N PHE A 38 12.03 6.14 16.57
CA PHE A 38 11.00 5.48 17.37
C PHE A 38 10.16 4.44 16.61
N ALA A 39 10.08 4.53 15.28
CA ALA A 39 9.23 3.66 14.47
C ALA A 39 10.01 2.63 13.63
N LEU A 40 11.13 3.04 13.03
CA LEU A 40 11.90 2.25 12.07
C LEU A 40 13.40 2.45 12.31
N PRO A 41 13.92 2.07 13.49
CA PRO A 41 15.30 2.34 13.87
C PRO A 41 16.32 1.77 12.88
N GLN A 42 16.00 0.64 12.23
CA GLN A 42 16.83 0.01 11.20
C GLN A 42 16.98 0.85 9.92
N LEU A 43 16.06 1.78 9.66
CA LEU A 43 16.12 2.72 8.54
C LEU A 43 16.60 4.11 8.98
N SER A 44 16.86 4.32 10.27
CA SER A 44 17.34 5.59 10.79
C SER A 44 18.74 5.89 10.27
N MET A 45 18.88 7.04 9.61
CA MET A 45 20.19 7.57 9.22
C MET A 45 20.83 8.45 10.31
N GLY A 46 20.26 8.47 11.53
CA GLY A 46 20.83 9.15 12.69
C GLY A 46 21.01 10.67 12.55
N GLY A 47 20.18 11.33 11.73
CA GLY A 47 20.12 12.78 11.63
C GLY A 47 21.25 13.43 10.82
N ALA A 48 22.12 12.65 10.17
CA ALA A 48 23.19 13.19 9.34
C ALA A 48 22.61 14.01 8.16
N PRO A 49 22.91 15.32 8.06
CA PRO A 49 22.34 16.20 7.04
C PRO A 49 22.90 15.96 5.63
N ASP A 50 23.97 15.16 5.51
CA ASP A 50 24.84 15.01 4.34
C ASP A 50 24.72 13.63 3.65
N PHE A 51 23.57 12.98 3.76
CA PHE A 51 23.30 11.67 3.13
C PHE A 51 24.29 10.57 3.53
N SER A 52 25.16 10.83 4.52
CA SER A 52 26.08 9.85 5.06
C SER A 52 25.30 8.96 6.02
N ILE A 53 25.40 7.65 5.81
CA ILE A 53 24.98 6.69 6.82
C ILE A 53 25.96 6.91 7.99
N ASN A 54 25.45 7.04 9.23
CA ASN A 54 26.28 6.90 10.42
C ASN A 54 27.23 5.70 10.27
N THR A 55 28.35 5.70 11.01
CA THR A 55 29.37 4.64 10.91
C THR A 55 28.70 3.26 10.78
N PRO A 56 28.88 2.55 9.64
CA PRO A 56 28.16 1.30 9.41
C PRO A 56 28.32 0.32 10.59
N GLY A 57 27.20 -0.13 11.14
CA GLY A 57 27.17 -1.03 12.31
C GLY A 57 27.11 -0.34 13.68
N GLU A 58 27.00 0.98 13.75
CA GLU A 58 26.75 1.71 15.00
C GLU A 58 25.36 1.41 15.57
N ASP A 59 25.27 1.17 16.89
CA ASP A 59 23.98 0.97 17.56
C ASP A 59 23.29 2.33 17.74
N LEU A 60 22.23 2.55 16.96
CA LEU A 60 21.42 3.76 17.00
C LEU A 60 20.33 3.73 18.09
N ASN A 61 20.17 2.61 18.80
CA ASN A 61 19.00 2.32 19.66
C ASN A 61 19.24 2.50 21.16
N ILE A 62 20.33 3.16 21.56
CA ILE A 62 20.82 3.26 22.95
C ILE A 62 19.79 3.92 23.92
N HIS A 63 18.72 4.55 23.42
CA HIS A 63 17.71 5.26 24.22
C HIS A 63 16.24 4.92 23.89
N ILE A 64 15.98 3.70 23.40
CA ILE A 64 14.63 3.19 23.17
C ILE A 64 14.29 2.18 24.27
N TYR A 65 13.31 2.53 25.11
CA TYR A 65 12.83 1.73 26.24
C TYR A 65 11.45 1.11 25.98
N ASP A 66 10.70 1.61 24.98
CA ASP A 66 9.41 1.05 24.56
C ASP A 66 9.36 0.87 23.04
N THR A 67 8.87 -0.29 22.60
CA THR A 67 8.83 -0.68 21.18
C THR A 67 7.41 -0.67 20.60
N THR A 68 6.45 -0.04 21.27
CA THR A 68 5.03 -0.04 20.87
C THR A 68 4.85 0.59 19.49
N LEU A 69 5.44 1.76 19.25
CA LEU A 69 5.34 2.43 17.95
C LEU A 69 6.04 1.65 16.84
N ALA A 70 7.22 1.07 17.11
CA ALA A 70 7.93 0.26 16.13
C ALA A 70 7.12 -0.97 15.69
N ARG A 71 6.61 -1.74 16.67
CA ARG A 71 5.72 -2.87 16.40
C ARG A 71 4.47 -2.42 15.64
N ALA A 72 3.86 -1.31 16.08
CA ALA A 72 2.64 -0.81 15.47
C ALA A 72 2.84 -0.38 14.01
N THR A 73 4.00 0.20 13.70
CA THR A 73 4.40 0.58 12.33
C THR A 73 4.53 -0.62 11.42
N ASN A 74 5.16 -1.70 11.88
CA ASN A 74 5.29 -2.94 11.09
C ASN A 74 3.92 -3.59 10.81
N VAL A 75 3.05 -3.64 11.82
CA VAL A 75 1.69 -4.18 11.67
C VAL A 75 0.86 -3.33 10.70
N PHE A 76 0.90 -2.01 10.85
CA PHE A 76 0.19 -1.10 9.95
C PHE A 76 0.69 -1.24 8.51
N SER A 77 2.01 -1.20 8.30
CA SER A 77 2.63 -1.32 6.97
C SER A 77 2.25 -2.64 6.29
N SER A 78 2.27 -3.75 7.04
CA SER A 78 1.84 -5.06 6.56
C SER A 78 0.35 -5.11 6.16
N LYS A 79 -0.52 -4.46 6.95
CA LYS A 79 -1.95 -4.38 6.63
C LYS A 79 -2.21 -3.58 5.36
N ILE A 80 -1.56 -2.42 5.22
CA ILE A 80 -1.71 -1.56 4.04
C ILE A 80 -1.14 -2.25 2.80
N PHE A 81 0.02 -2.91 2.93
CA PHE A 81 0.61 -3.70 1.85
C PHE A 81 -0.37 -4.77 1.33
N ASN A 82 -0.89 -5.62 2.22
CA ASN A 82 -1.86 -6.66 1.84
C ASN A 82 -3.18 -6.08 1.32
N GLY A 83 -3.54 -4.88 1.78
CA GLY A 83 -4.77 -4.22 1.39
C GLY A 83 -4.72 -3.51 0.03
N LEU A 84 -3.55 -3.01 -0.36
CA LEU A 84 -3.34 -2.25 -1.60
C LEU A 84 -2.66 -3.09 -2.68
N THR A 85 -1.55 -3.76 -2.37
CA THR A 85 -0.77 -4.52 -3.35
C THR A 85 -0.55 -5.98 -2.91
N PRO A 86 -1.64 -6.76 -2.67
CA PRO A 86 -1.53 -8.15 -2.25
C PRO A 86 -0.74 -9.02 -3.24
N ILE A 87 0.00 -9.99 -2.69
CA ILE A 87 0.78 -10.96 -3.48
C ILE A 87 -0.17 -11.90 -4.22
N GLY A 88 0.11 -12.15 -5.51
CA GLY A 88 -0.62 -13.12 -6.32
C GLY A 88 -2.02 -12.68 -6.79
N GLN A 89 -2.42 -11.44 -6.50
CA GLN A 89 -3.67 -10.85 -7.00
C GLN A 89 -3.39 -9.67 -7.92
N LYS A 90 -4.26 -9.47 -8.91
CA LYS A 90 -4.25 -8.27 -9.75
C LYS A 90 -4.99 -7.16 -9.01
N TRP A 91 -4.26 -6.13 -8.62
CA TRP A 91 -4.77 -4.98 -7.87
C TRP A 91 -5.09 -3.76 -8.77
N VAL A 92 -4.77 -3.85 -10.06
CA VAL A 92 -5.14 -2.91 -11.12
C VAL A 92 -5.59 -3.71 -12.34
N ASN A 93 -6.57 -3.19 -13.07
CA ASN A 93 -6.98 -3.66 -14.38
C ASN A 93 -6.87 -2.51 -15.39
N LEU A 94 -6.45 -2.84 -16.61
CA LEU A 94 -6.43 -1.92 -17.73
C LEU A 94 -7.76 -1.97 -18.47
N GLU A 95 -8.43 -0.83 -18.57
CA GLU A 95 -9.70 -0.67 -19.29
C GLU A 95 -9.57 0.35 -20.42
N VAL A 96 -10.52 0.30 -21.34
CA VAL A 96 -10.64 1.29 -22.42
C VAL A 96 -10.99 2.63 -21.81
N GLY A 97 -10.16 3.65 -22.07
CA GLY A 97 -10.39 5.00 -21.58
C GLY A 97 -11.49 5.75 -22.33
N ASP A 98 -11.99 6.82 -21.71
CA ASP A 98 -13.15 7.57 -22.22
C ASP A 98 -12.89 8.24 -23.56
N GLU A 99 -11.63 8.52 -23.92
CA GLU A 99 -11.30 9.05 -25.25
C GLU A 99 -11.64 8.05 -26.36
N LEU A 100 -11.34 6.78 -26.16
CA LEU A 100 -11.64 5.73 -27.14
C LEU A 100 -13.14 5.39 -27.13
N LYS A 101 -13.78 5.36 -25.96
CA LYS A 101 -15.24 5.18 -25.86
C LYS A 101 -16.01 6.22 -26.67
N ARG A 102 -15.58 7.50 -26.62
CA ARG A 102 -16.19 8.60 -27.38
C ARG A 102 -16.02 8.48 -28.90
N LYS A 103 -14.94 7.85 -29.37
CA LYS A 103 -14.69 7.69 -30.82
C LYS A 103 -15.60 6.64 -31.47
N GLY A 104 -16.21 5.76 -30.68
CA GLY A 104 -17.08 4.68 -31.17
C GLY A 104 -16.31 3.56 -31.88
N GLY A 105 -16.91 2.37 -31.99
CA GLY A 105 -16.32 1.19 -32.64
C GLY A 105 -16.47 -0.09 -31.83
N ASP A 106 -15.99 -1.22 -32.37
CA ASP A 106 -15.92 -2.47 -31.62
C ASP A 106 -14.74 -2.43 -30.62
N LEU A 107 -15.07 -2.12 -29.36
CA LEU A 107 -14.10 -2.00 -28.27
C LEU A 107 -13.72 -3.35 -27.67
N LYS A 108 -14.34 -4.46 -28.13
CA LYS A 108 -14.13 -5.79 -27.56
C LYS A 108 -12.70 -6.28 -27.81
N ASP A 109 -12.18 -6.09 -29.02
CA ASP A 109 -10.82 -6.47 -29.38
C ASP A 109 -9.78 -5.69 -28.57
N ILE A 110 -9.98 -4.38 -28.40
CA ILE A 110 -9.14 -3.52 -27.57
C ILE A 110 -9.17 -3.97 -26.11
N THR A 111 -10.36 -4.29 -25.58
CA THR A 111 -10.53 -4.74 -24.19
C THR A 111 -9.80 -6.07 -23.95
N VAL A 112 -9.93 -7.04 -24.87
CA VAL A 112 -9.21 -8.33 -24.79
C VAL A 112 -7.70 -8.12 -24.85
N GLU A 113 -7.24 -7.22 -25.70
CA GLU A 113 -5.82 -6.86 -25.81
C GLU A 113 -5.29 -6.20 -24.53
N LEU A 114 -6.01 -5.24 -23.95
CA LEU A 114 -5.65 -4.59 -22.69
C LEU A 114 -5.61 -5.60 -21.52
N GLN A 115 -6.52 -6.57 -21.50
CA GLN A 115 -6.47 -7.67 -20.53
C GLN A 115 -5.20 -8.52 -20.70
N ALA A 116 -4.83 -8.88 -21.92
CA ALA A 116 -3.59 -9.64 -22.17
C ALA A 116 -2.34 -8.85 -21.77
N VAL A 117 -2.32 -7.54 -22.02
CA VAL A 117 -1.24 -6.64 -21.59
C VAL A 117 -1.20 -6.57 -20.06
N ASN A 118 -2.34 -6.39 -19.39
CA ASN A 118 -2.42 -6.37 -17.93
C ASN A 118 -1.85 -7.67 -17.33
N ASP A 119 -2.22 -8.82 -17.88
CA ASP A 119 -1.75 -10.14 -17.44
C ASP A 119 -0.23 -10.27 -17.59
N THR A 120 0.31 -9.77 -18.70
CA THR A 120 1.75 -9.75 -18.96
C THR A 120 2.49 -8.84 -17.97
N ILE A 121 1.97 -7.65 -17.69
CA ILE A 121 2.55 -6.73 -16.70
C ILE A 121 2.56 -7.36 -15.30
N PHE A 122 1.46 -7.99 -14.87
CA PHE A 122 1.42 -8.68 -13.58
C PHE A 122 2.34 -9.90 -13.53
N GLN A 123 2.53 -10.63 -14.62
CA GLN A 123 3.55 -11.68 -14.69
C GLN A 123 4.95 -11.10 -14.46
N PHE A 124 5.29 -9.96 -15.08
CA PHE A 124 6.57 -9.30 -14.87
C PHE A 124 6.73 -8.76 -13.45
N ILE A 125 5.68 -8.18 -12.85
CA ILE A 125 5.69 -7.75 -11.44
C ILE A 125 5.97 -8.95 -10.54
N ASN A 126 5.21 -10.04 -10.69
CA ASN A 126 5.36 -11.25 -9.88
C ASN A 126 6.71 -11.95 -10.04
N ALA A 127 7.33 -11.85 -11.22
CA ALA A 127 8.64 -12.44 -11.49
C ALA A 127 9.82 -11.55 -11.03
N SER A 128 9.58 -10.28 -10.77
CA SER A 128 10.59 -9.29 -10.34
C SER A 128 10.79 -9.27 -8.82
N ASN A 129 11.67 -8.38 -8.34
CA ASN A 129 11.87 -8.10 -6.92
C ASN A 129 10.83 -7.14 -6.31
N PHE A 130 9.72 -6.85 -7.00
CA PHE A 130 8.71 -5.88 -6.53
C PHE A 130 8.29 -6.13 -5.08
N TYR A 131 7.85 -7.34 -4.74
CA TYR A 131 7.35 -7.65 -3.41
C TYR A 131 8.44 -7.68 -2.32
N GLU A 132 9.71 -7.85 -2.72
CA GLU A 132 10.85 -7.77 -1.80
C GLU A 132 11.09 -6.31 -1.38
N GLU A 133 11.00 -5.37 -2.34
CA GLU A 133 11.24 -3.94 -2.12
C GLU A 133 10.05 -3.21 -1.47
N MET A 134 8.83 -3.67 -1.75
CA MET A 134 7.62 -3.00 -1.27
C MET A 134 7.49 -3.02 0.26
N GLY A 135 8.08 -3.99 0.96
CA GLY A 135 8.08 -4.03 2.43
C GLY A 135 8.64 -2.73 3.03
N SER A 136 9.89 -2.41 2.68
CA SER A 136 10.53 -1.16 3.12
C SER A 136 9.84 0.09 2.53
N ALA A 137 9.25 0.00 1.33
CA ALA A 137 8.53 1.14 0.76
C ALA A 137 7.28 1.49 1.59
N TYR A 138 6.50 0.50 2.04
CA TYR A 138 5.33 0.72 2.91
C TYR A 138 5.70 1.14 4.33
N GLU A 139 6.85 0.70 4.85
CA GLU A 139 7.39 1.22 6.10
C GLU A 139 7.63 2.75 6.01
N ASN A 140 8.28 3.21 4.94
CA ASN A 140 8.45 4.66 4.67
C ASN A 140 7.10 5.37 4.44
N PHE A 141 6.14 4.70 3.79
CA PHE A 141 4.78 5.21 3.61
C PHE A 141 4.08 5.47 4.94
N ALA A 142 4.28 4.61 5.95
CA ALA A 142 3.73 4.79 7.29
C ALA A 142 4.30 6.04 8.00
N ILE A 143 5.54 6.42 7.70
CA ILE A 143 6.14 7.71 8.11
C ILE A 143 5.54 8.87 7.33
N GLY A 144 5.36 8.72 6.02
CA GLY A 144 4.53 9.66 5.27
C GLY A 144 4.79 9.74 3.78
N THR A 145 5.95 9.29 3.29
CA THR A 145 6.27 9.29 1.86
C THR A 145 6.94 7.97 1.53
N MET A 146 6.53 7.32 0.46
CA MET A 146 7.29 6.22 -0.14
C MET A 146 7.90 6.68 -1.46
N ALA A 147 9.09 6.17 -1.75
CA ALA A 147 9.77 6.41 -3.01
C ALA A 147 10.28 5.09 -3.57
N LEU A 148 9.87 4.80 -4.80
CA LEU A 148 10.24 3.59 -5.51
C LEU A 148 10.90 3.99 -6.84
N LEU A 149 12.08 3.46 -7.11
CA LEU A 149 12.77 3.63 -8.38
C LEU A 149 12.52 2.39 -9.25
N VAL A 150 12.10 2.60 -10.49
CA VAL A 150 11.73 1.52 -11.43
C VAL A 150 12.58 1.61 -12.70
N ASN A 151 13.48 0.64 -12.84
CA ASN A 151 14.42 0.54 -13.95
C ASN A 151 14.17 -0.72 -14.78
N PHE A 152 14.63 -0.68 -16.03
CA PHE A 152 14.62 -1.84 -16.89
C PHE A 152 15.81 -2.76 -16.58
N ASN A 153 15.58 -4.07 -16.62
CA ASN A 153 16.62 -5.08 -16.51
C ASN A 153 17.09 -5.54 -17.90
N PRO A 154 18.24 -5.04 -18.40
CA PRO A 154 18.74 -5.43 -19.71
C PRO A 154 19.20 -6.90 -19.76
N ASN A 155 19.51 -7.51 -18.61
CA ASN A 155 20.12 -8.83 -18.53
C ASN A 155 19.09 -9.97 -18.51
N ASN A 156 17.82 -9.68 -18.19
CA ASN A 156 16.79 -10.72 -18.07
C ASN A 156 15.44 -10.23 -18.59
N ARG A 157 15.11 -10.57 -19.83
CA ARG A 157 13.82 -10.21 -20.44
C ARG A 157 12.61 -10.87 -19.77
N GLY A 158 12.79 -11.99 -19.07
CA GLY A 158 11.72 -12.63 -18.29
C GLY A 158 11.45 -11.95 -16.94
N ARG A 159 12.38 -11.11 -16.48
CA ARG A 159 12.25 -10.26 -15.28
C ARG A 159 12.66 -8.82 -15.63
N PRO A 160 11.86 -8.14 -16.47
CA PRO A 160 12.29 -6.91 -17.13
C PRO A 160 12.33 -5.70 -16.20
N PHE A 161 11.78 -5.79 -14.99
CA PHE A 161 11.71 -4.68 -14.05
C PHE A 161 12.61 -4.92 -12.85
N ILE A 162 13.36 -3.90 -12.47
CA ILE A 162 14.09 -3.81 -11.21
C ILE A 162 13.48 -2.68 -10.41
N PHE A 163 13.03 -3.03 -9.21
CA PHE A 163 12.50 -2.10 -8.23
C PHE A 163 13.60 -1.80 -7.20
N GLU A 164 13.65 -0.58 -6.70
CA GLU A 164 14.53 -0.18 -5.60
C GLU A 164 13.75 0.77 -4.69
N SER A 165 13.57 0.36 -3.43
CA SER A 165 12.98 1.19 -2.39
C SER A 165 14.02 2.20 -1.90
N VAL A 166 13.71 3.49 -2.05
CA VAL A 166 14.62 4.57 -1.67
C VAL A 166 14.09 5.29 -0.44
N ASN A 167 14.93 5.44 0.58
CA ASN A 167 14.56 6.19 1.78
C ASN A 167 14.28 7.67 1.39
N PRO A 168 13.10 8.23 1.68
CA PRO A 168 12.77 9.62 1.37
C PRO A 168 13.71 10.65 2.01
N GLN A 169 14.41 10.31 3.11
CA GLN A 169 15.39 11.18 3.75
C GLN A 169 16.51 11.60 2.79
N ILE A 170 16.83 10.75 1.80
CA ILE A 170 17.87 11.02 0.81
C ILE A 170 17.37 11.69 -0.48
N LEU A 171 16.10 12.10 -0.51
CA LEU A 171 15.48 12.73 -1.67
C LEU A 171 15.09 14.16 -1.34
N ALA A 172 15.35 15.08 -2.27
CA ALA A 172 14.78 16.42 -2.27
C ALA A 172 13.67 16.49 -3.33
N LEU A 173 12.45 16.72 -2.89
CA LEU A 173 11.26 16.70 -3.73
C LEU A 173 10.82 18.12 -4.06
N GLU A 174 10.36 18.33 -5.29
CA GLU A 174 9.72 19.56 -5.71
C GLU A 174 8.33 19.26 -6.28
N ILE A 175 7.37 20.11 -5.91
CA ILE A 175 5.98 19.99 -6.35
C ILE A 175 5.85 20.52 -7.78
N SER A 176 5.32 19.70 -8.69
CA SER A 176 5.01 20.13 -10.05
C SER A 176 3.78 21.07 -10.07
N ALA A 177 3.55 21.77 -11.19
CA ALA A 177 2.37 22.62 -11.37
C ALA A 177 1.03 21.88 -11.16
N ARG A 178 1.03 20.54 -11.18
CA ARG A 178 -0.13 19.67 -10.92
C ARG A 178 -0.25 19.25 -9.46
N ASN A 179 0.49 19.88 -8.55
CA ASN A 179 0.60 19.50 -7.14
C ASN A 179 1.06 18.06 -6.91
N ARG A 180 1.89 17.51 -7.82
CA ARG A 180 2.44 16.15 -7.72
C ARG A 180 3.96 16.20 -7.48
N PRO A 181 4.53 15.34 -6.64
CA PRO A 181 5.97 15.28 -6.37
C PRO A 181 6.71 14.55 -7.50
N GLU A 182 6.64 15.10 -8.71
CA GLU A 182 7.21 14.49 -9.93
C GLU A 182 8.66 14.93 -10.20
N ASN A 183 9.08 16.02 -9.55
CA ASN A 183 10.44 16.54 -9.65
C ASN A 183 11.23 16.00 -8.46
N VAL A 184 12.18 15.11 -8.74
CA VAL A 184 12.93 14.37 -7.73
C VAL A 184 14.41 14.66 -7.90
N TRP A 185 15.05 15.03 -6.80
CA TRP A 185 16.49 15.22 -6.72
C TRP A 185 17.08 14.31 -5.65
N ARG A 186 18.32 13.89 -5.87
CA ARG A 186 19.16 13.28 -4.83
C ARG A 186 20.61 13.67 -5.03
N SER A 187 21.33 13.86 -3.94
CA SER A 187 22.78 14.09 -3.98
C SER A 187 23.53 12.96 -3.32
N PHE A 188 24.65 12.60 -3.93
CA PHE A 188 25.64 11.70 -3.39
C PHE A 188 26.83 12.55 -3.01
N ASP A 189 27.07 12.79 -1.72
CA ASP A 189 28.22 13.59 -1.28
C ASP A 189 29.54 12.82 -1.46
N LYS A 190 29.50 11.49 -1.37
CA LYS A 190 30.64 10.61 -1.58
C LYS A 190 30.23 9.39 -2.42
N ILE A 191 30.36 9.48 -3.74
CA ILE A 191 30.26 8.33 -4.64
C ILE A 191 31.63 8.03 -5.25
N LYS A 192 32.04 6.75 -5.29
CA LYS A 192 33.28 6.35 -5.96
C LYS A 192 33.17 6.67 -7.44
N VAL A 193 34.20 7.27 -8.01
CA VAL A 193 34.21 7.66 -9.43
C VAL A 193 34.03 6.43 -10.34
N ALA A 194 34.54 5.26 -9.93
CA ALA A 194 34.37 4.00 -10.63
C ALA A 194 32.89 3.55 -10.72
N ASP A 195 32.12 3.77 -9.66
CA ASP A 195 30.72 3.31 -9.56
C ASP A 195 29.77 4.18 -10.39
N ILE A 196 30.16 5.41 -10.72
CA ILE A 196 29.35 6.35 -11.53
C ILE A 196 29.03 5.74 -12.90
N GLN A 197 30.01 5.13 -13.57
CA GLN A 197 29.77 4.50 -14.88
C GLN A 197 28.96 3.22 -14.77
N PHE A 198 29.04 2.50 -13.66
CA PHE A 198 28.20 1.33 -13.43
C PHE A 198 26.74 1.72 -13.20
N LYS A 199 26.50 2.74 -12.38
CA LYS A 199 25.16 3.22 -12.04
C LYS A 199 24.47 3.92 -13.21
N TRP A 200 25.24 4.67 -14.02
CA TRP A 200 24.73 5.33 -15.21
C TRP A 200 25.61 5.00 -16.42
N PRO A 201 25.34 3.88 -17.12
CA PRO A 201 26.16 3.43 -18.25
C PRO A 201 26.34 4.44 -19.38
N THR A 202 25.38 5.36 -19.56
CA THR A 202 25.40 6.36 -20.64
C THR A 202 26.17 7.64 -20.29
N ILE A 203 26.71 7.74 -19.07
CA ILE A 203 27.37 8.94 -18.53
C ILE A 203 28.72 9.22 -19.18
N LYS A 204 29.04 10.51 -19.39
CA LYS A 204 30.34 10.94 -19.90
C LYS A 204 31.15 11.57 -18.77
N LEU A 205 32.17 10.86 -18.29
CA LEU A 205 33.09 11.40 -17.28
C LEU A 205 33.93 12.56 -17.85
N THR A 206 34.05 13.64 -17.09
CA THR A 206 34.95 14.76 -17.41
C THR A 206 36.42 14.38 -17.32
N SER A 207 37.29 15.17 -17.96
CA SER A 207 38.74 14.97 -17.91
C SER A 207 39.28 14.95 -16.47
N LYS A 208 38.70 15.76 -15.58
CA LYS A 208 39.03 15.82 -14.15
C LYS A 208 38.68 14.53 -13.44
N LEU A 209 37.46 14.00 -13.62
CA LEU A 209 37.05 12.72 -13.02
C LEU A 209 37.89 11.56 -13.53
N LYS A 210 38.26 11.56 -14.83
CA LYS A 210 39.18 10.57 -15.40
C LYS A 210 40.61 10.69 -14.82
N GLN A 211 41.06 11.89 -14.48
CA GLN A 211 42.35 12.08 -13.83
C GLN A 211 42.30 11.63 -12.36
N LEU A 212 41.23 11.96 -11.64
CA LEU A 212 41.01 11.49 -10.26
C LEU A 212 41.01 9.96 -10.19
N LEU A 213 40.28 9.29 -11.09
CA LEU A 213 40.25 7.83 -11.18
C LEU A 213 41.61 7.20 -11.51
N ARG A 214 42.46 7.91 -12.30
CA ARG A 214 43.83 7.46 -12.60
C ARG A 214 44.77 7.60 -11.42
N ASN A 215 44.59 8.64 -10.60
CA ASN A 215 45.44 8.91 -9.45
C ASN A 215 45.07 8.04 -8.25
N ASP A 216 43.78 7.83 -8.01
CA ASP A 216 43.25 7.03 -6.91
C ASP A 216 42.00 6.24 -7.38
N PRO A 217 42.09 4.90 -7.48
CA PRO A 217 40.94 4.05 -7.81
C PRO A 217 39.77 4.14 -6.83
N LEU A 218 40.01 4.59 -5.60
CA LEU A 218 39.00 4.76 -4.55
C LEU A 218 38.51 6.21 -4.41
N ALA A 219 38.95 7.11 -5.30
CA ALA A 219 38.54 8.50 -5.26
C ALA A 219 37.02 8.64 -5.26
N THR A 220 36.51 9.49 -4.37
CA THR A 220 35.09 9.84 -4.29
C THR A 220 34.85 11.26 -4.79
N THR A 221 33.68 11.50 -5.36
CA THR A 221 33.22 12.83 -5.77
C THR A 221 31.78 13.06 -5.34
N LYS A 222 31.35 14.32 -5.32
CA LYS A 222 29.95 14.70 -5.21
C LYS A 222 29.25 14.60 -6.57
N VAL A 223 28.03 14.08 -6.56
CA VAL A 223 27.14 14.00 -7.75
C VAL A 223 25.73 14.38 -7.34
N ILE A 224 25.06 15.17 -8.17
CA ILE A 224 23.64 15.50 -8.00
C ILE A 224 22.87 14.88 -9.17
N GLU A 225 21.87 14.07 -8.86
CA GLU A 225 20.93 13.52 -9.83
C GLU A 225 19.58 14.23 -9.71
N GLY A 226 18.98 14.56 -10.84
CA GLY A 226 17.66 15.17 -10.92
C GLY A 226 16.82 14.55 -12.02
N THR A 227 15.54 14.33 -11.74
CA THR A 227 14.51 14.07 -12.74
C THR A 227 13.48 15.17 -12.63
N VAL A 228 13.26 15.91 -13.71
CA VAL A 228 12.43 17.11 -13.72
C VAL A 228 11.39 17.03 -14.83
N TYR A 229 10.12 17.21 -14.49
CA TYR A 229 9.04 17.32 -15.44
C TYR A 229 9.09 18.65 -16.22
N GLN A 230 8.97 18.55 -17.54
CA GLN A 230 8.95 19.67 -18.48
C GLN A 230 7.53 19.88 -19.01
N ASN A 231 6.84 20.89 -18.48
CA ASN A 231 5.45 21.21 -18.85
C ASN A 231 5.27 21.50 -20.35
N ASP A 232 6.27 22.11 -20.99
CA ASP A 232 6.27 22.51 -22.39
C ASP A 232 6.29 21.31 -23.35
N LYS A 233 7.00 20.25 -22.98
CA LYS A 233 7.18 19.06 -23.82
C LYS A 233 6.40 17.84 -23.35
N ASN A 234 5.76 17.92 -22.18
CA ASN A 234 5.11 16.79 -21.52
C ASN A 234 6.04 15.57 -21.37
N ASN A 235 7.32 15.83 -21.05
CA ASN A 235 8.35 14.81 -20.85
C ASN A 235 9.16 15.10 -19.59
N PHE A 236 10.10 14.23 -19.26
CA PHE A 236 11.02 14.36 -18.13
C PHE A 236 12.44 14.56 -18.62
N LEU A 237 13.13 15.49 -17.97
CA LEU A 237 14.56 15.71 -18.13
C LEU A 237 15.28 15.02 -16.96
N HIS A 238 16.08 14.01 -17.28
CA HIS A 238 17.01 13.38 -16.35
C HIS A 238 18.38 14.05 -16.49
N VAL A 239 18.95 14.52 -15.38
CA VAL A 239 20.23 15.21 -15.33
C VAL A 239 21.12 14.65 -14.24
N ILE A 240 22.41 14.61 -14.54
CA ILE A 240 23.45 14.31 -13.57
C ILE A 240 24.50 15.40 -13.65
N PHE A 241 24.73 16.03 -12.51
CA PHE A 241 25.70 17.09 -12.33
C PHE A 241 26.88 16.60 -11.49
N GLY A 242 28.08 17.01 -11.89
CA GLY A 242 29.27 16.88 -11.05
C GLY A 242 29.32 17.96 -9.97
N ASP A 243 30.42 17.97 -9.22
CA ASP A 243 30.65 18.89 -8.10
C ASP A 243 30.76 20.36 -8.56
N GLU A 244 31.39 20.62 -9.71
CA GLU A 244 31.58 21.97 -10.23
C GLU A 244 30.34 22.55 -10.92
N GLU A 245 30.10 23.86 -10.80
CA GLU A 245 28.87 24.54 -11.25
C GLU A 245 28.46 24.24 -12.72
N ASN A 246 29.41 24.07 -13.63
CA ASN A 246 29.15 23.79 -15.05
C ASN A 246 29.37 22.33 -15.46
N ASP A 247 29.63 21.42 -14.51
CA ASP A 247 29.88 20.02 -14.79
C ASP A 247 28.56 19.26 -15.02
N VAL A 248 28.19 19.07 -16.29
CA VAL A 248 27.04 18.25 -16.70
C VAL A 248 27.55 16.91 -17.21
N LEU A 249 27.35 15.86 -16.42
CA LEU A 249 27.78 14.50 -16.72
C LEU A 249 26.77 13.76 -17.62
N LEU A 250 25.48 14.03 -17.42
CA LEU A 250 24.38 13.46 -18.20
C LEU A 250 23.21 14.45 -18.32
N ALA A 251 22.56 14.46 -19.48
CA ALA A 251 21.28 15.11 -19.69
C ALA A 251 20.49 14.34 -20.77
N GLU A 252 19.37 13.74 -20.38
CA GLU A 252 18.54 12.88 -21.24
C GLU A 252 17.05 13.23 -21.08
N GLU A 253 16.33 13.26 -22.20
CA GLU A 253 14.88 13.42 -22.23
C GLU A 253 14.19 12.05 -22.33
N ASN A 254 13.18 11.85 -21.49
CA ASN A 254 12.42 10.62 -21.31
C ASN A 254 10.92 10.89 -21.19
N GLU A 255 10.07 10.03 -21.75
CA GLU A 255 8.61 10.22 -21.66
C GLU A 255 8.04 9.83 -20.29
N SER A 256 8.63 8.82 -19.63
CA SER A 256 8.27 8.40 -18.28
C SER A 256 9.39 8.66 -17.26
N THR A 257 9.00 8.94 -16.01
CA THR A 257 9.91 9.06 -14.89
C THR A 257 10.19 7.68 -14.29
N PRO A 258 11.44 7.36 -13.89
CA PRO A 258 11.72 6.16 -13.12
C PRO A 258 11.27 6.27 -11.66
N TRP A 259 10.98 7.49 -11.17
CA TRP A 259 10.60 7.73 -9.78
C TRP A 259 9.10 7.66 -9.58
N ILE A 260 8.66 6.77 -8.70
CA ILE A 260 7.29 6.66 -8.21
C ILE A 260 7.28 7.16 -6.76
N ILE A 261 6.81 8.39 -6.57
CA ILE A 261 6.72 9.03 -5.24
C ILE A 261 5.26 9.05 -4.83
N THR A 262 4.97 8.59 -3.62
CA THR A 262 3.60 8.53 -3.11
C THR A 262 3.56 9.03 -1.68
N ARG A 263 2.72 10.02 -1.44
CA ARG A 263 2.54 10.66 -0.14
C ARG A 263 1.33 10.04 0.56
N PHE A 264 1.42 9.85 1.86
CA PHE A 264 0.35 9.30 2.69
C PHE A 264 -0.80 10.30 2.83
N SER A 265 -0.48 11.48 3.36
CA SER A 265 -1.36 12.64 3.41
C SER A 265 -0.51 13.90 3.19
N THR A 266 -1.12 15.01 2.77
CA THR A 266 -0.36 16.23 2.46
C THR A 266 -1.09 17.44 3.00
N ARG A 267 -0.36 18.42 3.51
CA ARG A 267 -0.88 19.79 3.62
C ARG A 267 -0.63 20.52 2.30
N PRO A 268 -1.43 21.55 1.98
CA PRO A 268 -1.14 22.42 0.84
C PRO A 268 0.31 22.91 0.91
N ASN A 269 1.00 22.91 -0.23
CA ASN A 269 2.39 23.35 -0.40
C ASN A 269 3.46 22.52 0.33
N GLU A 270 3.16 21.28 0.77
CA GLU A 270 4.19 20.36 1.28
C GLU A 270 4.59 19.32 0.21
N ALA A 271 5.90 19.24 -0.09
CA ALA A 271 6.45 18.28 -1.04
C ALA A 271 6.44 16.85 -0.50
N PHE A 272 6.63 16.71 0.81
CA PHE A 272 6.58 15.43 1.51
C PHE A 272 5.22 15.18 2.14
N GLY A 273 4.86 13.91 2.23
CA GLY A 273 3.68 13.48 2.93
C GLY A 273 3.89 13.29 4.43
N ARG A 274 2.78 13.29 5.18
CA ARG A 274 2.70 13.04 6.61
C ARG A 274 1.94 11.74 6.86
N GLY A 275 2.58 10.77 7.49
CA GLY A 275 2.01 9.47 7.81
C GLY A 275 1.56 9.38 9.27
N ARG A 276 0.93 8.24 9.61
CA ARG A 276 0.39 7.99 10.96
C ARG A 276 1.48 7.94 12.04
N VAL A 277 2.70 7.55 11.68
CA VAL A 277 3.84 7.59 12.61
C VAL A 277 4.06 9.01 13.14
N LEU A 278 3.96 10.04 12.29
CA LEU A 278 4.14 11.43 12.72
C LEU A 278 3.04 11.88 13.69
N THR A 279 1.82 11.37 13.50
CA THR A 279 0.69 11.62 14.41
C THR A 279 0.90 10.94 15.76
N ALA A 280 1.42 9.71 15.78
CA ALA A 280 1.69 8.95 17.00
C ALA A 280 3.00 9.33 17.71
N LEU A 281 3.88 10.08 17.04
CA LEU A 281 5.26 10.32 17.47
C LEU A 281 5.35 10.96 18.87
N HIS A 282 4.51 11.94 19.17
CA HIS A 282 4.55 12.61 20.47
C HIS A 282 4.16 11.66 21.61
N ALA A 283 3.11 10.85 21.41
CA ALA A 283 2.71 9.85 22.39
C ALA A 283 3.82 8.81 22.63
N ALA A 284 4.52 8.39 21.57
CA ALA A 284 5.63 7.46 21.67
C ALA A 284 6.84 8.04 22.43
N ILE A 285 7.21 9.30 22.17
CA ILE A 285 8.29 9.98 22.91
C ILE A 285 7.96 10.08 24.40
N THR A 286 6.72 10.47 24.72
CA THR A 286 6.26 10.57 26.11
C THR A 286 6.25 9.21 26.79
N LEU A 287 5.72 8.17 26.12
CA LEU A 287 5.72 6.80 26.62
C LEU A 287 7.14 6.30 26.90
N ASN A 288 8.07 6.47 25.95
CA ASN A 288 9.46 6.08 26.11
C ASN A 288 10.13 6.75 27.32
N THR A 289 9.85 8.03 27.52
CA THR A 289 10.36 8.80 28.67
C THR A 289 9.75 8.32 29.99
N MET A 290 8.45 8.01 30.01
CA MET A 290 7.79 7.44 31.18
C MET A 290 8.36 6.07 31.55
N VAL A 291 8.64 5.22 30.56
CA VAL A 291 9.26 3.90 30.80
C VAL A 291 10.62 4.08 31.45
N LEU A 292 11.44 5.03 30.96
CA LEU A 292 12.71 5.36 31.59
C LEU A 292 12.55 5.76 33.06
N PHE A 293 11.63 6.67 33.39
CA PHE A 293 11.40 7.08 34.78
C PHE A 293 10.89 5.95 35.66
N VAL A 294 10.03 5.06 35.14
CA VAL A 294 9.58 3.87 35.87
C VAL A 294 10.74 2.92 36.12
N LEU A 295 11.65 2.72 35.15
CA LEU A 295 12.85 1.90 35.33
C LEU A 295 13.79 2.50 36.39
N GLN A 296 13.99 3.82 36.37
CA GLN A 296 14.79 4.53 37.38
C GLN A 296 14.16 4.43 38.77
N GLN A 297 12.84 4.61 38.89
CA GLN A 297 12.13 4.46 40.15
C GLN A 297 12.19 3.02 40.66
N ALA A 298 12.06 2.03 39.77
CA ALA A 298 12.23 0.62 40.13
C ALA A 298 13.65 0.33 40.65
N GLN A 299 14.68 0.92 40.03
CA GLN A 299 16.06 0.82 40.51
C GLN A 299 16.21 1.39 41.93
N ILE A 300 15.63 2.56 42.20
CA ILE A 300 15.63 3.17 43.53
C ILE A 300 14.88 2.29 44.54
N GLN A 301 13.76 1.66 44.16
CA GLN A 301 13.04 0.75 45.06
C GLN A 301 13.79 -0.54 45.36
N LEU A 302 14.49 -1.10 44.36
CA LEU A 302 15.32 -2.30 44.53
C LEU A 302 16.58 -2.02 45.36
N ALA A 303 17.17 -0.83 45.21
CA ALA A 303 18.36 -0.39 45.94
C ALA A 303 18.13 1.00 46.57
N PRO A 304 17.31 1.08 47.63
CA PRO A 304 16.95 2.36 48.22
C PRO A 304 18.17 3.04 48.84
N PRO A 305 18.33 4.36 48.63
CA PRO A 305 19.35 5.11 49.35
C PRO A 305 19.01 5.11 50.83
N PHE A 306 20.06 5.15 51.67
CA PHE A 306 19.93 5.23 53.11
C PHE A 306 20.30 6.62 53.59
N ILE A 307 19.53 7.13 54.53
CA ILE A 307 19.83 8.35 55.27
C ILE A 307 20.49 7.97 56.59
N SER A 308 21.53 8.72 56.97
CA SER A 308 22.24 8.54 58.24
C SER A 308 22.42 9.88 58.94
N THR A 309 22.40 9.86 60.27
CA THR A 309 22.67 11.05 61.09
C THR A 309 24.17 11.33 61.19
N PHE A 310 24.56 12.60 61.27
CA PHE A 310 25.98 13.03 61.32
C PHE A 310 26.75 12.52 62.56
N ASP A 311 26.05 12.11 63.63
CA ASP A 311 26.62 11.55 64.87
C ASP A 311 26.75 10.00 64.83
N SER A 312 26.64 9.39 63.64
CA SER A 312 26.82 7.95 63.49
C SER A 312 28.30 7.60 63.25
N MET A 313 28.78 6.49 63.83
CA MET A 313 30.12 5.94 63.57
C MET A 313 30.27 5.36 62.14
N ILE A 314 29.30 5.61 61.26
CA ILE A 314 29.25 5.07 59.90
C ILE A 314 29.82 6.12 58.96
N ASN A 315 31.01 5.88 58.42
CA ASN A 315 31.54 6.68 57.32
C ASN A 315 30.89 6.24 56.00
N PRO A 316 30.09 7.11 55.33
CA PRO A 316 29.37 6.76 54.10
C PRO A 316 30.30 6.33 52.94
N HIS A 317 31.54 6.82 52.91
CA HIS A 317 32.48 6.54 51.83
C HIS A 317 33.15 5.16 51.96
N THR A 318 33.32 4.66 53.18
CA THR A 318 33.96 3.35 53.46
C THR A 318 32.95 2.24 53.76
N PHE A 319 31.69 2.58 53.98
CA PHE A 319 30.64 1.61 54.25
C PHE A 319 30.39 0.68 53.04
N ARG A 320 30.22 -0.62 53.29
CA ARG A 320 30.02 -1.64 52.26
C ARG A 320 28.91 -2.61 52.68
N PHE A 321 27.74 -2.42 52.10
CA PHE A 321 26.59 -3.30 52.28
C PHE A 321 26.81 -4.67 51.62
N GLY A 322 26.24 -5.74 52.19
CA GLY A 322 26.36 -7.10 51.62
C GLY A 322 25.74 -8.18 52.52
N PRO A 323 25.51 -9.39 51.98
CA PRO A 323 24.94 -10.51 52.73
C PRO A 323 25.84 -10.91 53.90
N ASN A 324 25.23 -11.36 55.01
CA ASN A 324 25.90 -11.82 56.24
C ASN A 324 26.81 -10.80 56.95
N LYS A 325 26.62 -9.50 56.71
CA LYS A 325 27.34 -8.44 57.46
C LYS A 325 26.49 -7.89 58.60
N ILE A 326 27.10 -7.80 59.79
CA ILE A 326 26.52 -7.10 60.95
C ILE A 326 26.83 -5.61 60.81
N ILE A 327 25.80 -4.77 60.83
CA ILE A 327 25.94 -3.31 60.74
C ILE A 327 25.78 -2.73 62.16
N PRO A 328 26.86 -2.26 62.81
CA PRO A 328 26.76 -1.66 64.13
C PRO A 328 26.13 -0.27 64.02
N VAL A 329 25.00 -0.05 64.70
CA VAL A 329 24.31 1.24 64.78
C VAL A 329 24.14 1.65 66.25
N LYS A 330 24.33 2.95 66.55
CA LYS A 330 24.14 3.53 67.89
C LYS A 330 22.66 3.58 68.31
N SER A 331 21.78 3.77 67.33
CA SER A 331 20.33 3.72 67.44
C SER A 331 19.78 3.10 66.16
N LEU A 332 18.65 2.40 66.26
CA LEU A 332 17.92 1.89 65.07
C LEU A 332 17.49 3.02 64.12
N GLU A 333 17.50 4.27 64.59
CA GLU A 333 17.24 5.45 63.77
C GLU A 333 18.47 6.03 63.06
N ALA A 334 19.67 5.58 63.42
CA ALA A 334 20.93 6.12 62.89
C ALA A 334 21.17 5.78 61.41
N LEU A 335 20.45 4.77 60.88
CA LEU A 335 20.45 4.41 59.48
C LEU A 335 19.04 3.99 59.08
N LYS A 336 18.34 4.82 58.30
CA LYS A 336 17.00 4.53 57.79
C LYS A 336 17.02 4.50 56.26
N LYS A 337 16.19 3.65 55.66
CA LYS A 337 15.91 3.73 54.22
C LYS A 337 15.18 5.04 53.95
N LEU A 338 15.54 5.73 52.88
CA LEU A 338 14.73 6.84 52.39
C LEU A 338 13.40 6.25 51.89
N ASP A 339 12.28 6.76 52.40
CA ASP A 339 10.97 6.41 51.86
C ASP A 339 10.80 7.17 50.54
N VAL A 340 10.80 6.43 49.44
CA VAL A 340 10.75 7.00 48.10
C VAL A 340 9.29 7.05 47.66
N ALA A 341 8.69 8.23 47.74
CA ALA A 341 7.34 8.47 47.26
C ALA A 341 7.25 8.26 45.75
N GLY A 342 6.14 7.67 45.28
CA GLY A 342 5.85 7.52 43.85
C GLY A 342 4.83 6.42 43.60
N ASP A 343 3.72 6.77 42.96
CA ASP A 343 2.68 5.81 42.58
C ASP A 343 3.03 5.15 41.24
N LEU A 344 3.68 3.98 41.31
CA LEU A 344 3.97 3.17 40.14
C LEU A 344 2.71 2.63 39.45
N GLN A 345 1.58 2.52 40.14
CA GLN A 345 0.33 2.04 39.54
C GLN A 345 -0.29 3.11 38.64
N ALA A 346 -0.35 4.36 39.10
CA ALA A 346 -0.78 5.48 38.26
C ALA A 346 0.14 5.65 37.03
N ALA A 347 1.46 5.50 37.19
CA ALA A 347 2.40 5.56 36.07
C ALA A 347 2.13 4.44 35.04
N ARG A 348 1.94 3.19 35.49
CA ARG A 348 1.60 2.05 34.62
C ARG A 348 0.26 2.23 33.91
N PHE A 349 -0.76 2.76 34.58
CA PHE A 349 -2.05 3.04 33.96
C PHE A 349 -1.92 4.06 32.83
N ASN A 350 -1.21 5.16 33.07
CA ASN A 350 -0.96 6.19 32.05
C ASN A 350 -0.13 5.63 30.87
N MET A 351 0.84 4.77 31.13
CA MET A 351 1.59 4.07 30.07
C MET A 351 0.68 3.19 29.21
N GLN A 352 -0.23 2.42 29.82
CA GLN A 352 -1.20 1.60 29.09
C GLN A 352 -2.14 2.46 28.22
N MET A 353 -2.59 3.60 28.73
CA MET A 353 -3.40 4.55 27.96
C MET A 353 -2.64 5.09 26.74
N LEU A 354 -1.36 5.45 26.90
CA LEU A 354 -0.52 5.89 25.78
C LEU A 354 -0.28 4.77 24.76
N GLN A 355 -0.03 3.53 25.21
CA GLN A 355 0.11 2.38 24.33
C GLN A 355 -1.16 2.15 23.51
N GLN A 356 -2.34 2.19 24.14
CA GLN A 356 -3.64 2.07 23.45
C GLN A 356 -3.88 3.22 22.47
N GLN A 357 -3.49 4.45 22.82
CA GLN A 357 -3.59 5.60 21.93
C GLN A 357 -2.71 5.40 20.68
N ILE A 358 -1.46 4.94 20.84
CA ILE A 358 -0.57 4.65 19.71
C ILE A 358 -1.17 3.56 18.82
N GLU A 359 -1.67 2.47 19.41
CA GLU A 359 -2.30 1.37 18.65
C GLU A 359 -3.55 1.82 17.88
N SER A 360 -4.36 2.70 18.48
CA SER A 360 -5.54 3.29 17.83
C SER A 360 -5.13 4.19 16.67
N ILE A 361 -4.18 5.11 16.87
CA ILE A 361 -3.66 5.97 15.79
C ILE A 361 -3.05 5.14 14.66
N MET A 362 -2.39 4.03 14.96
CA MET A 362 -1.75 3.17 13.95
C MET A 362 -2.70 2.11 13.38
N LEU A 363 -3.98 2.07 13.77
CA LEU A 363 -4.98 1.10 13.29
C LEU A 363 -4.54 -0.37 13.48
N THR A 364 -3.77 -0.66 14.53
CA THR A 364 -3.19 -1.99 14.73
C THR A 364 -4.14 -2.92 15.45
N ASN A 365 -5.05 -2.38 16.27
CA ASN A 365 -5.92 -3.16 17.15
C ASN A 365 -7.43 -3.01 16.81
N PRO A 366 -7.93 -3.60 15.71
CA PRO A 366 -9.36 -3.60 15.42
C PRO A 366 -10.15 -4.45 16.45
N MET A 367 -9.47 -5.41 17.10
CA MET A 367 -10.09 -6.35 18.05
C MET A 367 -10.22 -5.78 19.47
N GLY A 368 -9.81 -4.53 19.74
CA GLY A 368 -9.88 -3.92 21.07
C GLY A 368 -9.01 -4.64 22.12
N ALA A 369 -9.23 -4.36 23.40
CA ALA A 369 -8.47 -5.01 24.46
C ALA A 369 -8.72 -6.54 24.47
N ILE A 370 -7.66 -7.33 24.69
CA ILE A 370 -7.70 -8.80 24.76
C ILE A 370 -8.71 -9.31 25.81
N ASN A 371 -9.02 -8.47 26.81
CA ASN A 371 -9.96 -8.78 27.90
C ASN A 371 -11.42 -8.38 27.62
N ALA A 372 -11.77 -8.00 26.39
CA ALA A 372 -13.15 -7.69 26.01
C ALA A 372 -13.97 -8.98 25.78
N PRO A 373 -15.30 -8.94 25.97
CA PRO A 373 -16.18 -10.06 25.61
C PRO A 373 -15.98 -10.51 24.16
N ALA A 374 -16.20 -11.81 23.88
CA ALA A 374 -16.08 -12.36 22.54
C ALA A 374 -16.90 -11.52 21.53
N LYS A 375 -16.18 -10.91 20.58
CA LYS A 375 -16.80 -9.98 19.62
C LYS A 375 -17.63 -10.74 18.61
N THR A 376 -18.79 -10.19 18.29
CA THR A 376 -19.66 -10.76 17.25
C THR A 376 -19.03 -10.53 15.87
N ALA A 377 -19.26 -11.44 14.93
CA ALA A 377 -18.75 -11.32 13.56
C ALA A 377 -19.19 -9.99 12.89
N THR A 378 -20.38 -9.49 13.23
CA THR A 378 -20.90 -8.20 12.74
C THR A 378 -20.13 -7.00 13.29
N GLU A 379 -19.75 -7.00 14.56
CA GLU A 379 -18.94 -5.93 15.15
C GLU A 379 -17.55 -5.87 14.51
N ILE A 380 -16.94 -7.03 14.24
CA ILE A 380 -15.62 -7.12 13.59
C ILE A 380 -15.68 -6.54 12.18
N SER A 381 -16.69 -6.94 11.39
CA SER A 381 -16.91 -6.39 10.05
C SER A 381 -17.18 -4.88 10.07
N GLY A 382 -17.95 -4.38 11.04
CA GLY A 382 -18.19 -2.96 11.23
C GLY A 382 -16.89 -2.15 11.46
N ARG A 383 -16.00 -2.65 12.31
CA ARG A 383 -14.71 -1.99 12.59
C ARG A 383 -13.74 -2.02 11.41
N ILE A 384 -13.76 -3.09 10.62
CA ILE A 384 -12.99 -3.16 9.37
C ILE A 384 -13.49 -2.07 8.41
N ASN A 385 -14.80 -1.89 8.28
CA ASN A 385 -15.38 -0.85 7.43
C ASN A 385 -15.03 0.56 7.93
N GLU A 386 -15.08 0.81 9.23
CA GLU A 386 -14.64 2.09 9.83
C GLU A 386 -13.17 2.38 9.52
N THR A 387 -12.31 1.36 9.62
CA THR A 387 -10.88 1.48 9.27
C THR A 387 -10.68 1.81 7.78
N VAL A 388 -11.46 1.20 6.89
CA VAL A 388 -11.44 1.48 5.45
C VAL A 388 -11.90 2.91 5.17
N GLU A 389 -12.95 3.38 5.84
CA GLU A 389 -13.46 4.75 5.72
C GLU A 389 -12.42 5.78 6.19
N GLU A 390 -11.76 5.53 7.32
CA GLU A 390 -10.68 6.40 7.83
C GLU A 390 -9.48 6.46 6.87
N LEU A 391 -9.20 5.39 6.15
CA LEU A 391 -8.12 5.33 5.16
C LEU A 391 -8.52 5.84 3.78
N ALA A 392 -9.80 6.07 3.48
CA ALA A 392 -10.28 6.40 2.14
C ALA A 392 -9.55 7.59 1.47
N PRO A 393 -9.26 8.73 2.16
CA PRO A 393 -8.50 9.83 1.57
C PRO A 393 -7.05 9.44 1.22
N THR A 394 -6.44 8.57 2.04
CA THR A 394 -5.09 8.06 1.82
C THR A 394 -5.09 7.12 0.61
N VAL A 395 -6.10 6.25 0.50
CA VAL A 395 -6.27 5.33 -0.63
C VAL A 395 -6.46 6.11 -1.93
N GLY A 396 -7.31 7.14 -1.96
CA GLY A 396 -7.51 7.98 -3.15
C GLY A 396 -6.24 8.71 -3.61
N ARG A 397 -5.36 9.09 -2.66
CA ARG A 397 -4.03 9.63 -3.00
C ARG A 397 -3.09 8.56 -3.51
N PHE A 398 -3.08 7.40 -2.87
CA PHE A 398 -2.28 6.25 -3.28
C PHE A 398 -2.61 5.84 -4.71
N THR A 399 -3.89 5.77 -5.10
CA THR A 399 -4.25 5.44 -6.49
C THR A 399 -3.73 6.48 -7.49
N ALA A 400 -3.85 7.77 -7.16
CA ALA A 400 -3.44 8.87 -8.04
C ALA A 400 -1.90 9.04 -8.14
N GLU A 401 -1.15 8.80 -7.07
CA GLU A 401 0.30 9.02 -7.00
C GLU A 401 1.12 7.73 -7.21
N PHE A 402 0.61 6.56 -6.81
CA PHE A 402 1.30 5.27 -6.94
C PHE A 402 0.87 4.51 -8.20
N TYR A 403 -0.38 4.04 -8.27
CA TYR A 403 -0.82 3.14 -9.35
C TYR A 403 -0.68 3.76 -10.73
N HIS A 404 -1.11 5.01 -10.86
CA HIS A 404 -1.01 5.73 -12.12
C HIS A 404 0.44 5.86 -12.59
N ALA A 405 1.34 6.34 -11.72
CA ALA A 405 2.74 6.55 -12.09
C ALA A 405 3.46 5.21 -12.35
N LEU A 406 3.18 4.19 -11.54
CA LEU A 406 3.76 2.86 -11.69
C LEU A 406 3.36 2.23 -13.02
N PHE A 407 2.06 2.12 -13.32
CA PHE A 407 1.59 1.51 -14.57
C PHE A 407 2.04 2.28 -15.80
N GLU A 408 2.08 3.61 -15.73
CA GLU A 408 2.61 4.43 -16.81
C GLU A 408 4.08 4.10 -17.09
N ARG A 409 4.90 3.94 -16.04
CA ARG A 409 6.30 3.53 -16.17
C ARG A 409 6.46 2.11 -16.69
N LEU A 410 5.69 1.15 -16.18
CA LEU A 410 5.78 -0.26 -16.60
C LEU A 410 5.36 -0.43 -18.06
N LEU A 411 4.24 0.19 -18.47
CA LEU A 411 3.78 0.17 -19.86
C LEU A 411 4.80 0.82 -20.80
N PHE A 412 5.39 1.96 -20.39
CA PHE A 412 6.43 2.62 -21.16
C PHE A 412 7.64 1.69 -21.37
N LEU A 413 8.16 1.09 -20.29
CA LEU A 413 9.31 0.19 -20.38
C LEU A 413 9.00 -1.03 -21.25
N SER A 414 7.87 -1.70 -21.03
CA SER A 414 7.46 -2.86 -21.82
C SER A 414 7.26 -2.54 -23.29
N ASN A 415 6.68 -1.38 -23.62
CA ASN A 415 6.49 -0.95 -25.01
C ASN A 415 7.82 -0.57 -25.67
N SER A 416 8.70 0.16 -24.97
CA SER A 416 10.00 0.59 -25.50
C SER A 416 10.93 -0.57 -25.84
N GLU A 417 10.81 -1.68 -25.11
CA GLU A 417 11.64 -2.88 -25.28
C GLU A 417 10.96 -3.96 -26.15
N GLY A 418 9.75 -3.68 -26.66
CA GLY A 418 8.97 -4.60 -27.49
C GLY A 418 8.51 -5.87 -26.76
N LEU A 419 8.38 -5.83 -25.43
CA LEU A 419 7.93 -6.96 -24.60
C LEU A 419 6.43 -7.19 -24.68
N ILE A 420 5.67 -6.12 -24.95
CA ILE A 420 4.23 -6.17 -25.22
C ILE A 420 4.00 -5.84 -26.69
N SER A 421 3.16 -6.62 -27.35
CA SER A 421 2.79 -6.40 -28.74
C SER A 421 1.39 -5.84 -28.80
N PHE A 422 1.29 -4.52 -28.93
CA PHE A 422 0.04 -3.89 -29.31
C PHE A 422 -0.19 -4.13 -30.81
N LYS A 423 -1.09 -5.05 -31.16
CA LYS A 423 -1.57 -5.32 -32.53
C LYS A 423 -2.50 -4.20 -33.01
N THR A 424 -3.40 -3.72 -32.16
CA THR A 424 -4.43 -2.71 -32.49
C THR A 424 -4.22 -1.37 -31.78
N THR A 425 -3.33 -1.35 -30.78
CA THR A 425 -3.26 -0.33 -29.72
C THR A 425 -1.87 0.33 -29.61
N LYS A 426 -1.12 0.39 -30.73
CA LYS A 426 0.21 1.04 -30.73
C LYS A 426 0.08 2.51 -30.35
N GLY A 427 0.73 2.88 -29.26
CA GLY A 427 0.81 4.27 -28.80
C GLY A 427 -0.34 4.74 -27.92
N LEU A 428 -1.22 3.83 -27.45
CA LEU A 428 -2.19 4.18 -26.41
C LEU A 428 -1.47 4.53 -25.12
N THR A 429 -1.92 5.61 -24.48
CA THR A 429 -1.31 6.10 -23.23
C THR A 429 -2.35 6.37 -22.16
N ILE A 430 -1.97 6.16 -20.91
CA ILE A 430 -2.78 6.56 -19.75
C ILE A 430 -2.93 8.09 -19.72
N ARG A 431 -1.88 8.84 -20.08
CA ARG A 431 -1.90 10.32 -20.08
C ARG A 431 -2.93 10.95 -21.01
N LYS A 432 -3.23 10.33 -22.15
CA LYS A 432 -4.27 10.80 -23.08
C LYS A 432 -5.67 10.31 -22.69
N ASN A 433 -5.82 9.55 -21.60
CA ASN A 433 -7.07 8.93 -21.21
C ASN A 433 -7.61 7.95 -22.28
N GLU A 434 -6.69 7.30 -23.00
CA GLU A 434 -6.99 6.21 -23.92
C GLU A 434 -7.00 4.86 -23.20
N ILE A 435 -6.19 4.74 -22.13
CA ILE A 435 -6.19 3.62 -21.18
C ILE A 435 -6.61 4.16 -19.82
N GLN A 436 -7.62 3.56 -19.22
CA GLN A 436 -8.06 3.86 -17.87
C GLN A 436 -7.60 2.77 -16.90
N LEU A 437 -7.17 3.17 -15.71
CA LEU A 437 -6.87 2.23 -14.63
C LEU A 437 -8.12 2.02 -13.78
N GLN A 438 -8.53 0.78 -13.67
CA GLN A 438 -9.54 0.34 -12.72
C GLN A 438 -8.84 -0.35 -11.54
N TYR A 439 -9.20 0.02 -10.32
CA TYR A 439 -8.50 -0.47 -9.12
C TYR A 439 -9.29 -1.59 -8.46
N SER A 440 -8.67 -2.75 -8.28
CA SER A 440 -9.31 -3.97 -7.74
C SER A 440 -8.72 -4.42 -6.39
N ALA A 441 -7.87 -3.58 -5.78
CA ALA A 441 -7.24 -3.87 -4.50
C ALA A 441 -8.30 -4.07 -3.37
N PRO A 442 -8.09 -4.99 -2.40
CA PRO A 442 -9.04 -5.27 -1.33
C PRO A 442 -9.54 -4.03 -0.56
N LEU A 443 -8.65 -3.08 -0.23
CA LEU A 443 -9.04 -1.84 0.47
C LEU A 443 -9.87 -0.88 -0.37
N ILE A 444 -9.85 -1.03 -1.70
CA ILE A 444 -10.66 -0.22 -2.62
C ILE A 444 -12.03 -0.90 -2.82
N ARG A 445 -12.04 -2.23 -2.97
CA ARG A 445 -13.26 -3.04 -3.16
C ARG A 445 -14.24 -3.04 -1.99
N GLY A 446 -13.86 -2.48 -0.83
CA GLY A 446 -14.79 -2.28 0.29
C GLY A 446 -16.02 -1.45 -0.11
N GLN A 447 -15.89 -0.58 -1.11
CA GLN A 447 -17.03 0.19 -1.67
C GLN A 447 -17.89 -0.67 -2.60
N ASP A 448 -17.29 -1.44 -3.51
CA ASP A 448 -18.02 -2.30 -4.46
C ASP A 448 -18.90 -3.33 -3.75
N PHE A 449 -18.49 -3.81 -2.58
CA PHE A 449 -19.31 -4.72 -1.78
C PHE A 449 -20.56 -4.03 -1.18
N LYS A 450 -20.46 -2.75 -0.80
CA LYS A 450 -21.63 -1.96 -0.36
C LYS A 450 -22.60 -1.77 -1.53
N ASP A 451 -22.08 -1.48 -2.72
CA ASP A 451 -22.90 -1.30 -3.93
C ASP A 451 -23.57 -2.62 -4.35
N LEU A 452 -22.87 -3.74 -4.27
CA LEU A 452 -23.46 -5.07 -4.49
C LEU A 452 -24.55 -5.36 -3.45
N GLN A 453 -24.30 -5.05 -2.17
CA GLN A 453 -25.28 -5.26 -1.11
C GLN A 453 -26.52 -4.39 -1.33
N ALA A 454 -26.35 -3.11 -1.67
CA ALA A 454 -27.43 -2.20 -2.03
C ALA A 454 -28.23 -2.73 -3.24
N TYR A 455 -27.52 -3.24 -4.26
CA TYR A 455 -28.14 -3.86 -5.43
C TYR A 455 -28.96 -5.10 -5.05
N THR A 456 -28.40 -6.02 -4.25
CA THR A 456 -29.15 -7.22 -3.82
C THR A 456 -30.37 -6.87 -2.96
N GLN A 457 -30.28 -5.83 -2.13
CA GLN A 457 -31.43 -5.31 -1.38
C GLN A 457 -32.47 -4.70 -2.31
N PHE A 458 -32.05 -3.92 -3.31
CA PHE A 458 -32.95 -3.36 -4.32
C PHE A 458 -33.65 -4.47 -5.12
N THR A 459 -32.93 -5.50 -5.59
CA THR A 459 -33.52 -6.63 -6.32
C THR A 459 -34.53 -7.38 -5.45
N ARG A 460 -34.22 -7.62 -4.17
CA ARG A 460 -35.17 -8.26 -3.23
C ARG A 460 -36.40 -7.40 -3.01
N ALA A 461 -36.24 -6.09 -2.80
CA ALA A 461 -37.35 -5.16 -2.63
C ALA A 461 -38.24 -5.11 -3.89
N MET A 462 -37.66 -5.11 -5.09
CA MET A 462 -38.41 -5.14 -6.34
C MET A 462 -39.20 -6.46 -6.51
N GLN A 463 -38.62 -7.59 -6.15
CA GLN A 463 -39.30 -8.89 -6.16
C GLN A 463 -40.46 -8.95 -5.15
N GLU A 464 -40.31 -8.32 -3.98
CA GLU A 464 -41.35 -8.22 -2.95
C GLU A 464 -42.51 -7.30 -3.36
N PHE A 465 -42.22 -6.15 -3.99
CA PHE A 465 -43.24 -5.17 -4.38
C PHE A 465 -44.00 -5.52 -5.67
N PHE A 466 -43.32 -6.04 -6.70
CA PHE A 466 -43.93 -6.28 -8.02
C PHE A 466 -44.21 -7.76 -8.30
N GLY A 467 -43.70 -8.67 -7.47
CA GLY A 467 -43.81 -10.11 -7.67
C GLY A 467 -42.89 -10.65 -8.79
N PRO A 468 -42.65 -11.97 -8.83
CA PRO A 468 -41.67 -12.58 -9.73
C PRO A 468 -42.04 -12.51 -11.22
N GLN A 469 -43.28 -12.16 -11.58
CA GLN A 469 -43.73 -12.06 -12.97
C GLN A 469 -43.61 -10.65 -13.58
N LEU A 470 -43.66 -9.57 -12.77
CA LEU A 470 -43.56 -8.18 -13.26
C LEU A 470 -42.19 -7.54 -12.98
N ALA A 471 -41.37 -8.12 -12.10
CA ALA A 471 -39.99 -7.71 -11.88
C ALA A 471 -39.16 -7.64 -13.20
N PRO A 472 -39.28 -8.59 -14.17
CA PRO A 472 -38.54 -8.53 -15.42
C PRO A 472 -38.95 -7.37 -16.35
N ALA A 473 -40.13 -6.78 -16.15
CA ALA A 473 -40.62 -5.65 -16.96
C ALA A 473 -40.16 -4.28 -16.43
N THR A 474 -39.66 -4.22 -15.20
CA THR A 474 -39.24 -2.97 -14.52
C THR A 474 -37.72 -2.81 -14.48
N VAL A 475 -36.97 -3.90 -14.63
CA VAL A 475 -35.50 -3.91 -14.61
C VAL A 475 -34.98 -4.55 -15.90
N ASN A 476 -33.99 -3.91 -16.53
CA ASN A 476 -33.41 -4.43 -17.77
C ASN A 476 -32.46 -5.61 -17.50
N GLU A 477 -33.00 -6.83 -17.45
CA GLU A 477 -32.26 -8.06 -17.15
C GLU A 477 -31.09 -8.33 -18.09
N THR A 478 -31.13 -7.78 -19.30
CA THR A 478 -30.10 -7.97 -20.32
C THR A 478 -28.75 -7.36 -19.92
N PHE A 479 -28.76 -6.24 -19.19
CA PHE A 479 -27.54 -5.52 -18.80
C PHE A 479 -27.06 -5.88 -17.38
N ILE A 480 -27.90 -6.56 -16.58
CA ILE A 480 -27.56 -6.92 -15.19
C ILE A 480 -26.28 -7.78 -15.11
N PRO A 481 -26.11 -8.84 -15.90
CA PRO A 481 -24.90 -9.66 -15.84
C PRO A 481 -23.64 -8.88 -16.20
N GLU A 482 -23.71 -7.99 -17.19
CA GLU A 482 -22.60 -7.12 -17.59
C GLU A 482 -22.29 -6.09 -16.49
N TYR A 483 -23.31 -5.49 -15.88
CA TYR A 483 -23.14 -4.54 -14.77
C TYR A 483 -22.52 -5.20 -13.54
N ILE A 484 -23.03 -6.36 -13.11
CA ILE A 484 -22.48 -7.12 -11.97
C ILE A 484 -21.07 -7.61 -12.29
N ALA A 485 -20.82 -8.07 -13.51
CA ALA A 485 -19.48 -8.47 -13.91
C ALA A 485 -18.49 -7.32 -13.88
N ASN A 486 -18.88 -6.13 -14.33
CA ASN A 486 -18.04 -4.93 -14.26
C ASN A 486 -17.81 -4.51 -12.79
N LEU A 487 -18.85 -4.54 -11.95
CA LEU A 487 -18.74 -4.22 -10.52
C LEU A 487 -17.84 -5.18 -9.74
N LEU A 488 -17.87 -6.48 -10.09
CA LEU A 488 -17.06 -7.51 -9.45
C LEU A 488 -15.74 -7.80 -10.18
N HIS A 489 -15.45 -7.04 -11.25
CA HIS A 489 -14.28 -7.21 -12.10
C HIS A 489 -14.11 -8.65 -12.65
N PHE A 490 -15.23 -9.27 -13.02
CA PHE A 490 -15.25 -10.60 -13.59
C PHE A 490 -14.77 -10.56 -15.05
N PRO A 491 -13.99 -11.55 -15.54
CA PRO A 491 -13.49 -11.52 -16.91
C PRO A 491 -14.62 -11.41 -17.94
N ALA A 492 -14.60 -10.34 -18.75
CA ALA A 492 -15.64 -10.05 -19.76
C ALA A 492 -15.87 -11.23 -20.73
N ARG A 493 -14.84 -12.04 -21.00
CA ARG A 493 -14.96 -13.26 -21.83
C ARG A 493 -15.91 -14.33 -21.28
N LEU A 494 -16.18 -14.31 -19.97
CA LEU A 494 -17.07 -15.27 -19.30
C LEU A 494 -18.52 -14.78 -19.22
N VAL A 495 -18.78 -13.55 -19.67
CA VAL A 495 -20.08 -12.91 -19.63
C VAL A 495 -20.59 -12.81 -21.07
N LYS A 496 -21.83 -13.27 -21.29
CA LYS A 496 -22.48 -13.15 -22.61
C LYS A 496 -22.79 -11.69 -22.87
N SER A 497 -22.60 -11.24 -24.11
CA SER A 497 -22.96 -9.88 -24.51
C SER A 497 -24.49 -9.69 -24.46
N PRO A 498 -24.99 -8.45 -24.31
CA PRO A 498 -26.43 -8.18 -24.33
C PRO A 498 -27.14 -8.77 -25.55
N ALA A 499 -26.50 -8.72 -26.72
CA ALA A 499 -27.04 -9.29 -27.96
C ALA A 499 -27.10 -10.83 -27.96
N GLU A 500 -26.16 -11.51 -27.30
CA GLU A 500 -26.19 -12.97 -27.13
C GLU A 500 -27.22 -13.38 -26.07
N LEU A 501 -27.40 -12.56 -25.03
CA LEU A 501 -28.40 -12.76 -23.98
C LEU A 501 -29.82 -12.63 -24.51
N ILE A 502 -30.09 -11.63 -25.35
CA ILE A 502 -31.40 -11.46 -26.01
C ILE A 502 -31.76 -12.72 -26.81
N LYS A 503 -30.84 -13.26 -27.61
CA LYS A 503 -31.08 -14.50 -28.37
C LYS A 503 -31.37 -15.71 -27.49
N VAL A 504 -30.71 -15.80 -26.33
CA VAL A 504 -30.94 -16.88 -25.36
C VAL A 504 -32.30 -16.73 -24.67
N ILE A 505 -32.68 -15.49 -24.31
CA ILE A 505 -33.99 -15.18 -23.70
C ILE A 505 -35.12 -15.45 -24.69
N GLU A 506 -34.98 -15.03 -25.95
CA GLU A 506 -35.95 -15.30 -27.02
C GLU A 506 -36.12 -16.81 -27.26
N ALA A 507 -35.02 -17.56 -27.30
CA ALA A 507 -35.05 -19.02 -27.43
C ALA A 507 -35.74 -19.70 -26.23
N ALA A 508 -35.48 -19.21 -25.00
CA ALA A 508 -36.12 -19.71 -23.79
C ALA A 508 -37.62 -19.38 -23.74
N GLN A 509 -38.03 -18.17 -24.16
CA GLN A 509 -39.45 -17.78 -24.25
C GLN A 509 -40.21 -18.61 -25.28
N GLN A 510 -39.61 -18.88 -26.44
CA GLN A 510 -40.21 -19.75 -27.46
C GLN A 510 -40.38 -21.19 -26.96
N GLN A 511 -39.40 -21.73 -26.22
CA GLN A 511 -39.53 -23.04 -25.57
C GLN A 511 -40.63 -23.07 -24.50
N GLN A 512 -40.77 -22.02 -23.69
CA GLN A 512 -41.84 -21.93 -22.69
C GLN A 512 -43.23 -21.83 -23.33
N GLN A 513 -43.37 -21.09 -24.43
CA GLN A 513 -44.64 -21.00 -25.17
C GLN A 513 -45.01 -22.33 -25.82
N GLN A 514 -44.03 -23.08 -26.36
CA GLN A 514 -44.27 -24.43 -26.88
C GLN A 514 -44.62 -25.43 -25.77
N ALA A 515 -44.01 -25.33 -24.58
CA ALA A 515 -44.35 -26.17 -23.44
C ALA A 515 -45.76 -25.89 -22.88
N GLN A 516 -46.18 -24.62 -22.82
CA GLN A 516 -47.55 -24.24 -22.41
C GLN A 516 -48.61 -24.67 -23.43
N GLN A 517 -48.28 -24.71 -24.73
CA GLN A 517 -49.19 -25.24 -25.76
C GLN A 517 -49.30 -26.76 -25.74
N GLN A 518 -48.28 -27.50 -25.26
CA GLN A 518 -48.35 -28.95 -25.10
C GLN A 518 -49.03 -29.42 -23.81
N GLN A 519 -49.18 -28.57 -22.80
CA GLN A 519 -49.84 -28.90 -21.53
C GLN A 519 -51.34 -28.61 -21.47
N ASN A 520 -51.96 -28.13 -22.55
CA ASN A 520 -53.40 -27.94 -22.65
C ASN A 520 -54.01 -28.93 -23.68
N PRO A 521 -54.24 -30.21 -23.32
CA PRO A 521 -55.09 -31.07 -24.15
C PRO A 521 -56.54 -30.58 -24.02
N SER A 522 -57.12 -30.25 -25.17
CA SER A 522 -58.52 -29.89 -25.36
C SER A 522 -59.47 -30.89 -24.67
N PRO A 523 -60.48 -30.44 -23.89
CA PRO A 523 -61.47 -31.34 -23.29
C PRO A 523 -62.50 -31.74 -24.33
N GLN A 524 -62.22 -32.75 -25.16
CA GLN A 524 -63.23 -33.24 -26.13
C GLN A 524 -63.21 -34.75 -26.44
N GLN A 525 -62.62 -35.60 -25.59
CA GLN A 525 -62.69 -37.07 -25.76
C GLN A 525 -63.01 -37.84 -24.46
N GLN A 526 -64.02 -37.39 -23.71
CA GLN A 526 -64.54 -38.10 -22.52
C GLN A 526 -65.75 -39.02 -22.79
N ALA A 527 -66.04 -39.39 -24.05
CA ALA A 527 -67.26 -40.14 -24.40
C ALA A 527 -67.03 -41.45 -25.16
N SER A 528 -65.91 -42.16 -24.99
CA SER A 528 -65.67 -43.42 -25.76
C SER A 528 -64.84 -44.51 -25.08
N GLY A 529 -64.47 -44.39 -23.79
CA GLY A 529 -63.65 -45.40 -23.09
C GLY A 529 -64.37 -46.26 -22.05
N SER A 530 -65.56 -45.86 -21.61
CA SER A 530 -66.22 -46.41 -20.40
C SER A 530 -66.94 -47.75 -20.60
N LEU A 531 -66.70 -48.49 -21.69
CA LEU A 531 -67.38 -49.76 -21.97
C LEU A 531 -66.44 -50.97 -22.16
N LEU A 532 -65.12 -50.80 -22.04
CA LEU A 532 -64.15 -51.89 -22.23
C LEU A 532 -63.60 -52.50 -20.93
N ASN A 533 -63.88 -51.93 -19.75
CA ASN A 533 -63.40 -52.44 -18.45
C ASN A 533 -64.40 -53.35 -17.72
N ALA A 534 -65.49 -53.79 -18.36
CA ALA A 534 -66.50 -54.65 -17.75
C ALA A 534 -66.29 -56.16 -17.99
N PHE A 535 -65.17 -56.57 -18.60
CA PHE A 535 -64.91 -57.98 -18.96
C PHE A 535 -63.59 -58.59 -18.41
N SER A 536 -62.78 -57.86 -17.63
CA SER A 536 -61.53 -58.40 -17.06
C SER A 536 -61.65 -58.98 -15.64
N ASP A 537 -62.70 -58.68 -14.90
CA ASP A 537 -62.75 -58.96 -13.44
C ASP A 537 -63.51 -60.25 -13.07
N ALA A 538 -63.64 -61.20 -14.00
CA ALA A 538 -64.34 -62.47 -13.79
C ALA A 538 -63.44 -63.71 -13.66
N GLN A 539 -62.11 -63.56 -13.57
CA GLN A 539 -61.19 -64.67 -13.35
C GLN A 539 -60.12 -64.33 -12.31
N ASP A 540 -60.51 -64.29 -11.04
CA ASP A 540 -59.70 -64.84 -9.94
C ASP A 540 -60.45 -64.70 -8.61
N ILE A 541 -61.26 -65.71 -8.29
CA ILE A 541 -61.81 -65.95 -6.95
C ILE A 541 -61.29 -67.31 -6.49
N GLY A 542 -60.50 -67.33 -5.41
CA GLY A 542 -60.54 -68.44 -4.46
C GLY A 542 -59.18 -69.00 -4.00
N SER A 543 -58.68 -68.51 -2.86
CA SER A 543 -58.31 -69.39 -1.74
C SER A 543 -58.07 -68.58 -0.46
N THR A 544 -58.96 -68.83 0.50
CA THR A 544 -59.05 -68.34 1.87
C THR A 544 -58.02 -68.98 2.81
N GLN A 545 -57.60 -68.27 3.87
CA GLN A 545 -57.64 -68.75 5.28
C GLN A 545 -57.17 -67.66 6.29
N THR A 546 -58.17 -66.97 6.87
CA THR A 546 -58.54 -66.80 8.32
C THR A 546 -57.52 -66.59 9.47
N PRO A 547 -57.96 -65.97 10.59
CA PRO A 547 -57.26 -64.89 11.31
C PRO A 547 -57.12 -65.13 12.84
N THR A 548 -56.59 -64.15 13.59
CA THR A 548 -56.93 -63.73 14.99
C THR A 548 -55.89 -62.71 15.47
N GLY A 549 -56.24 -61.49 15.92
CA GLY A 549 -56.75 -61.12 17.26
C GLY A 549 -55.56 -60.62 18.10
N VAL A 550 -55.51 -59.44 18.76
CA VAL A 550 -56.49 -58.53 19.37
C VAL A 550 -55.93 -57.10 19.29
#